data_AF-A0A6B9W3E3-F1
#
_entry.id   AF-A0A6B9W3E3-F1
#
_cell.length_a   1.000
_cell.length_b   1.000
_cell.length_c   1.000
_cell.angle_alpha   90.00
_cell.angle_beta   90.00
_cell.angle_gamma   90.00
#
_symmetry.space_group_name_H-M   'P 1'
#
loop_
_entity.id
_entity.type
_entity.pdbx_description
1 polymer ?
#
loop_
_entity_poly.entity_id
_entity_poly.type
_entity_poly.pdbx_seq_one_letter_code
_entity_poly.pdbx_strand_id
1 'polypeptide(L)' 'DMGSGASMDAFLSAREVGPIGKVIGVDMTAPMLARARANAERGGYSNVEFRLGEIENLPIAD' A
#
# COMPACT_ATOMS: atom_id res chain seq x y z
N ASP A 1 5.66 0.14 4.76
CA ASP A 1 5.30 -1.01 5.60
C ASP A 1 6.07 -2.21 5.07
N MET A 2 6.92 -2.82 5.91
CA MET A 2 7.64 -4.05 5.60
C MET A 2 7.07 -5.15 6.48
N GLY A 3 6.19 -5.98 5.94
CA GLY A 3 5.78 -7.21 6.60
C GLY A 3 4.54 -7.16 7.50
N SER A 4 3.65 -6.18 7.39
CA SER A 4 2.29 -6.32 7.95
C SER A 4 1.39 -7.01 6.91
N GLY A 5 1.24 -8.33 7.05
CA GLY A 5 0.26 -9.06 6.26
C GLY A 5 -1.11 -8.38 6.38
N ALA A 6 -1.59 -7.82 5.27
CA ALA A 6 -2.88 -7.14 5.14
C ALA A 6 -3.03 -5.76 5.80
N SER A 7 -2.25 -4.78 5.32
CA SER A 7 -2.78 -3.49 4.83
C SER A 7 -3.32 -2.46 5.84
N MET A 8 -3.24 -2.69 7.15
CA MET A 8 -3.85 -1.76 8.13
C MET A 8 -3.11 -0.41 8.19
N ASP A 9 -1.78 -0.44 8.18
CA ASP A 9 -0.96 0.77 8.31
C ASP A 9 -1.03 1.65 7.05
N ALA A 10 -1.13 1.03 5.87
CA ALA A 10 -1.32 1.76 4.62
C ALA A 10 -2.67 2.51 4.60
N PHE A 11 -3.73 1.94 5.17
CA PHE A 11 -5.03 2.59 5.26
C PHE A 11 -5.09 3.67 6.34
N LEU A 12 -4.44 3.45 7.49
CA LEU A 12 -4.30 4.50 8.51
C LEU A 12 -3.53 5.69 7.93
N SER A 13 -2.41 5.44 7.25
CA SER A 13 -1.64 6.46 6.56
C SER A 13 -2.46 7.16 5.48
N ALA A 14 -3.30 6.43 4.73
CA ALA A 14 -4.14 7.00 3.69
C ALA A 14 -5.16 8.01 4.22
N ARG A 15 -5.66 7.79 5.44
CA ARG A 15 -6.53 8.74 6.14
C ARG A 15 -5.76 9.95 6.66
N GLU A 16 -4.54 9.73 7.14
CA GLU A 16 -3.69 10.78 7.72
C GLU A 16 -3.18 11.76 6.66
N VAL A 17 -2.74 11.28 5.51
CA VAL A 17 -2.28 12.13 4.40
C VAL A 17 -3.42 12.83 3.66
N GLY A 18 -4.66 12.43 3.92
CA GLY A 18 -5.86 12.99 3.30
C GLY A 18 -5.97 12.71 1.80
N PRO A 19 -6.99 13.29 1.13
CA PRO A 19 -7.31 12.97 -0.27
C PRO A 19 -6.26 13.47 -1.29
N ILE A 20 -5.39 14.40 -0.88
CA ILE A 20 -4.30 14.92 -1.71
C ILE A 20 -3.00 14.12 -1.56
N GLY A 21 -2.86 13.38 -0.46
CA GLY A 21 -1.70 12.56 -0.21
C GLY A 21 -1.87 11.16 -0.80
N LYS A 22 -0.76 10.50 -1.10
CA LYS A 22 -0.74 9.17 -1.70
C LYS A 22 0.09 8.21 -0.85
N VAL A 23 -0.42 7.01 -0.63
CA VAL A 23 0.29 5.94 0.09
C VAL A 23 0.66 4.84 -0.88
N ILE A 24 1.93 4.43 -0.87
CA ILE A 24 2.42 3.32 -1.68
C ILE A 24 2.82 2.18 -0.75
N GLY A 25 2.05 1.10 -0.78
CA GLY A 25 2.39 -0.17 -0.14
C GLY A 25 3.27 -1.01 -1.07
N VAL A 26 4.32 -1.61 -0.53
CA VAL A 26 5.23 -2.48 -1.27
C VAL A 26 5.22 -3.84 -0.58
N ASP A 27 4.94 -4.89 -1.35
CA ASP A 27 4.94 -6.27 -0.86
C ASP A 27 5.74 -7.16 -1.80
N MET A 28 6.32 -8.22 -1.25
CA MET A 28 7.17 -9.16 -1.97
C MET A 28 6.37 -10.26 -2.66
N THR A 29 5.06 -10.40 -2.37
CA THR A 29 4.25 -11.52 -2.86
C THR A 29 2.96 -11.08 -3.55
N ALA A 30 2.68 -11.67 -4.72
CA ALA A 30 1.45 -11.41 -5.47
C ALA A 30 0.14 -11.69 -4.69
N PRO A 31 0.05 -12.76 -3.85
CA PRO A 31 -1.15 -13.00 -3.04
C PRO A 31 -1.43 -11.91 -2.01
N MET A 32 -0.40 -11.32 -1.40
CA MET A 32 -0.58 -10.22 -0.44
C MET A 32 -1.04 -8.93 -1.15
N LEU A 33 -0.48 -8.63 -2.33
CA LEU A 33 -0.93 -7.49 -3.16
C LEU A 33 -2.40 -7.62 -3.55
N ALA A 34 -2.83 -8.82 -3.94
CA ALA A 34 -4.23 -9.07 -4.30
C ALA A 34 -5.17 -8.81 -3.11
N ARG A 35 -4.81 -9.29 -1.92
CA ARG A 35 -5.56 -9.04 -0.67
C ARG A 35 -5.60 -7.55 -0.32
N ALA A 36 -4.47 -6.85 -0.45
CA ALA A 36 -4.37 -5.44 -0.13
C ALA A 36 -5.21 -4.56 -1.08
N ARG A 37 -5.21 -4.87 -2.38
CA ARG A 37 -6.06 -4.21 -3.39
C ARG A 37 -7.54 -4.43 -3.12
N ALA A 38 -7.95 -5.67 -2.85
CA ALA A 38 -9.33 -5.98 -2.50
C ALA A 38 -9.80 -5.24 -1.23
N ASN A 39 -8.92 -5.10 -0.24
CA ASN A 39 -9.22 -4.31 0.96
C ASN A 39 -9.31 -2.81 0.67
N ALA A 40 -8.48 -2.26 -0.22
CA ALA A 40 -8.55 -0.85 -0.62
C ALA A 40 -9.85 -0.53 -1.34
N GLU A 41 -10.26 -1.38 -2.27
CA GLU A 41 -11.55 -1.27 -2.97
C GLU A 41 -12.72 -1.34 -1.98
N ARG A 42 -12.71 -2.33 -1.08
CA ARG A 42 -13.76 -2.48 -0.05
C ARG A 42 -13.80 -1.30 0.93
N GLY A 43 -12.64 -0.70 1.22
CA GLY A 43 -12.51 0.44 2.11
C GLY A 43 -12.74 1.80 1.44
N GLY A 44 -12.90 1.85 0.12
CA GLY A 44 -13.06 3.11 -0.64
C GLY A 44 -11.79 3.96 -0.71
N TYR A 45 -10.62 3.35 -0.54
CA TYR A 45 -9.34 4.06 -0.58
C TYR A 45 -8.86 4.24 -2.02
N SER A 46 -9.06 5.44 -2.57
CA SER A 46 -8.59 5.80 -3.93
C SER A 46 -7.15 6.33 -3.96
N ASN A 47 -6.59 6.66 -2.79
CA ASN A 47 -5.27 7.26 -2.63
C ASN A 47 -4.19 6.26 -2.17
N VAL A 48 -4.43 4.96 -2.35
CA VAL A 48 -3.49 3.87 -1.99
C VAL A 48 -3.11 3.06 -3.22
N GLU A 49 -1.83 2.83 -3.43
CA GLU A 49 -1.29 2.01 -4.52
C GLU A 49 -0.43 0.87 -3.95
N PHE A 50 -0.57 -0.34 -4.49
CA PHE A 50 0.23 -1.50 -4.08
C PHE A 50 1.12 -2.00 -5.22
N ARG A 51 2.44 -2.02 -4.98
CA ARG A 51 3.46 -2.43 -5.94
C ARG A 51 4.20 -3.68 -5.47
N LEU A 52 4.49 -4.57 -6.41
CA LEU A 52 5.39 -5.69 -6.18
C LEU A 52 6.82 -5.15 -6.15
N GLY A 53 7.54 -5.39 -5.07
CA GLY A 53 8.93 -4.95 -4.96
C GLY A 53 9.61 -5.56 -3.74
N GLU A 54 10.89 -5.86 -3.88
CA GLU A 54 11.76 -6.08 -2.74
C GLU A 54 12.13 -4.70 -2.17
N ILE A 55 11.98 -4.49 -0.86
CA ILE A 55 12.27 -3.18 -0.26
C ILE A 55 13.72 -2.73 -0.53
N GLU A 56 14.63 -3.67 -0.69
CA GLU A 56 16.05 -3.41 -0.98
C GLU A 56 16.27 -2.75 -2.36
N ASN A 57 15.26 -2.78 -3.24
CA ASN A 57 15.35 -2.28 -4.60
C ASN A 57 14.26 -1.24 -4.92
N LEU A 58 13.75 -0.55 -3.91
CA LEU A 58 12.81 0.55 -4.09
C LEU A 58 13.52 1.72 -4.81
N PRO A 59 13.15 2.04 -6.07
CA PRO A 59 13.61 3.27 -6.70
C PRO A 59 12.74 4.38 -6.12
N ILE A 60 13.16 4.91 -4.98
CA ILE A 60 12.65 6.20 -4.51
C ILE A 60 13.32 7.23 -5.42
N ALA A 61 12.71 7.49 -6.58
CA ALA A 61 13.05 8.66 -7.38
C ALA A 61 12.52 9.88 -6.63
N ASP A 62 13.42 10.82 -6.32
CA ASP A 62 13.15 12.10 -5.66
C ASP A 62 11.98 12.88 -6.27
#